data_AF-A0A270MZI1-F1
#
_entry.id   AF-A0A270MZI1-F1
#
_cell.length_a   1.000
_cell.length_b   1.000
_cell.length_c   1.000
_cell.angle_alpha   90.00
_cell.angle_beta   90.00
_cell.angle_gamma   90.00
#
_symmetry.space_group_name_H-M   'P 1'
#
loop_
_entity.id
_entity.type
_entity.pdbx_description
1 polymer ?
#
loop_
_entity_poly.entity_id
_entity_poly.type
_entity_poly.pdbx_seq_one_letter_code
_entity_poly.pdbx_strand_id
1 'polypeptide(L)' 'INANHVRSVREGYVHGRATPIHLGRSTHVWQIMIYDGAQRLACVSRITMSILERT' A
#
# COMPACT_ATOMS: atom_id res chain seq x y z
N ILE A 1 -4.47 -0.65 -9.35
CA ILE A 1 -3.82 -1.13 -8.09
C ILE A 1 -3.13 -2.46 -8.38
N ASN A 2 -1.98 -2.75 -7.76
CA ASN A 2 -1.37 -4.08 -7.80
C ASN A 2 -0.94 -4.52 -6.40
N ALA A 3 -0.80 -5.84 -6.19
CA ALA A 3 -0.35 -6.41 -4.93
C ALA A 3 0.27 -7.79 -5.13
N ASN A 4 1.22 -8.14 -4.26
CA ASN A 4 1.78 -9.48 -4.14
C ASN A 4 1.58 -9.97 -2.71
N HIS A 5 0.82 -11.05 -2.57
CA HIS A 5 0.60 -11.73 -1.30
C HIS A 5 1.78 -12.65 -1.01
N VAL A 6 2.65 -12.23 -0.09
CA VAL A 6 3.89 -12.93 0.23
C VAL A 6 3.64 -14.02 1.27
N ARG A 7 2.73 -13.78 2.22
CA ARG A 7 2.46 -14.70 3.34
C ARG A 7 1.00 -14.62 3.78
N SER A 8 0.43 -15.77 4.15
CA SER A 8 -0.88 -15.84 4.80
C SER A 8 -0.81 -15.43 6.27
N VAL A 9 -1.77 -14.62 6.72
CA VAL A 9 -1.99 -14.26 8.13
C VAL A 9 -3.36 -14.81 8.50
N ARG A 10 -3.42 -15.73 9.49
CA ARG A 10 -4.65 -16.48 9.82
C ARG A 10 -5.46 -15.85 10.95
N GLU A 11 -4.79 -15.07 11.80
CA GLU A 11 -5.37 -14.46 13.01
C GLU A 11 -4.65 -13.16 13.34
N GLY A 12 -5.28 -12.33 14.18
CA GLY A 12 -4.76 -11.02 14.56
C GLY A 12 -4.92 -9.96 13.46
N TYR A 13 -4.15 -8.87 13.60
CA TYR A 13 -4.19 -7.72 12.68
C TYR A 13 -2.96 -7.69 11.77
N VAL A 14 -3.14 -7.03 10.62
CA VAL A 14 -2.04 -6.59 9.76
C VAL A 14 -1.96 -5.08 9.74
N HIS A 15 -0.75 -4.55 9.65
CA HIS A 15 -0.46 -3.12 9.66
C HIS A 15 0.16 -2.71 8.33
N GLY A 16 -0.51 -1.79 7.63
CA GLY A 16 -0.03 -1.22 6.38
C GLY A 16 0.61 0.16 6.58
N ARG A 17 1.80 0.38 6.02
CA ARG A 17 2.41 1.72 5.91
C ARG A 17 2.45 2.14 4.44
N ALA A 18 1.70 3.19 4.12
CA ALA A 18 1.76 3.86 2.82
C ALA A 18 2.88 4.90 2.82
N THR A 19 3.78 4.83 1.85
CA THR A 19 4.85 5.80 1.63
C THR A 19 4.74 6.31 0.19
N PRO A 20 4.73 7.64 -0.04
CA PRO A 20 4.61 8.16 -1.39
C PRO A 20 5.90 7.85 -2.17
N ILE A 21 5.75 7.34 -3.38
CA ILE A 21 6.85 7.21 -4.36
C ILE A 21 6.90 8.46 -5.24
N HIS A 22 5.73 8.96 -5.66
CA HIS A 22 5.61 10.14 -6.52
C HIS A 22 4.32 10.90 -6.21
N LEU A 23 4.41 12.22 -6.06
CA LEU A 23 3.27 13.11 -5.80
C LEU A 23 3.19 14.18 -6.89
N GLY A 24 2.61 13.82 -8.04
CA GLY A 24 2.42 14.71 -9.16
C GLY A 24 1.06 15.42 -9.13
N ARG A 25 0.91 16.47 -9.95
CA ARG A 25 -0.31 17.29 -10.00
C ARG A 25 -1.59 16.51 -10.32
N SER A 26 -1.50 15.54 -11.24
CA SER A 26 -2.64 14.74 -11.71
C SER A 26 -2.59 13.28 -11.24
N THR A 27 -1.46 12.81 -10.73
CA THR A 27 -1.30 11.41 -10.29
C THR A 27 -0.39 11.29 -9.08
N HIS A 28 -0.77 10.44 -8.13
CA HIS A 28 0.09 10.00 -7.05
C HIS A 28 0.41 8.51 -7.20
N VAL A 29 1.63 8.10 -6.86
CA VAL A 29 2.04 6.70 -6.77
C VAL A 29 2.49 6.40 -5.35
N TRP A 30 1.93 5.36 -4.74
CA TRP A 30 2.20 4.98 -3.35
C TRP A 30 2.68 3.54 -3.26
N GLN A 31 3.73 3.32 -2.46
CA GLN A 31 4.12 2.01 -1.99
C GLN A 31 3.44 1.72 -0.66
N ILE A 32 2.85 0.54 -0.53
CA ILE A 32 2.21 0.09 0.71
C ILE A 32 2.88 -1.21 1.13
N MET A 33 3.54 -1.17 2.28
CA MET A 33 4.12 -2.35 2.92
C MET A 33 3.20 -2.81 4.04
N ILE A 34 2.77 -4.07 4.01
CA ILE A 34 1.82 -4.64 4.97
C ILE A 34 2.52 -5.75 5.76
N TYR A 35 2.60 -5.58 7.07
CA TYR A 35 3.26 -6.50 8.00
C TYR A 35 2.25 -7.11 8.97
N ASP A 36 2.51 -8.33 9.44
CA ASP A 36 1.75 -8.94 10.53
C ASP A 36 2.22 -8.43 11.91
N GLY A 37 1.56 -8.89 12.98
CA GLY A 37 1.92 -8.53 14.36
C GLY A 37 3.35 -8.91 14.79
N ALA A 38 4.02 -9.81 14.05
CA ALA A 38 5.41 -10.21 14.28
C ALA A 38 6.40 -9.49 13.35
N GLN A 39 5.99 -8.39 12.70
CA GLN A 39 6.80 -7.61 11.75
C GLN A 39 7.28 -8.41 10.52
N ARG A 40 6.55 -9.47 10.14
CA ARG A 40 6.85 -10.22 8.92
C ARG A 40 6.04 -9.65 7.76
N LEU A 41 6.68 -9.49 6.60
CA LEU A 41 6.01 -8.99 5.39
C LEU A 41 4.89 -9.96 4.97
N ALA A 42 3.65 -9.47 4.99
CA ALA A 42 2.47 -10.21 4.56
C ALA A 42 2.13 -9.91 3.10
N CYS A 43 2.18 -8.62 2.73
CA CYS A 43 1.83 -8.16 1.39
C CYS A 43 2.62 -6.89 1.05
N VAL A 44 2.96 -6.76 -0.23
CA VAL A 44 3.44 -5.50 -0.82
C VAL A 44 2.46 -5.08 -1.90
N SER A 45 2.11 -3.80 -1.93
CA SER A 45 1.19 -3.25 -2.93
C SER A 45 1.70 -1.92 -3.45
N ARG A 46 1.37 -1.61 -4.70
CA ARG A 46 1.50 -0.28 -5.29
C ARG A 46 0.16 0.18 -5.83
N ILE A 47 -0.21 1.41 -5.50
CA ILE A 47 -1.39 2.06 -6.04
C ILE A 47 -0.99 3.35 -6.76
N THR A 48 -1.66 3.60 -7.88
CA THR A 48 -1.65 4.88 -8.59
C THR A 48 -3.02 5.51 -8.41
N MET A 49 -3.07 6.74 -7.93
CA MET A 49 -4.30 7.51 -7.69
C MET A 49 -4.37 8.66 -8.70
N SER A 50 -5.55 8.87 -9.28
CA SER A 50 -5.85 10.09 -10.02
C SER A 50 -6.18 11.21 -9.05
N ILE A 51 -5.60 12.39 -9.28
CA ILE A 51 -5.90 13.60 -8.51
C ILE A 51 -6.79 14.48 -9.38
N LEU A 52 -8.02 14.68 -8.93
CA LEU A 52 -9.03 15.46 -9.64
C LEU A 52 -9.13 16.83 -8.99
N GLU A 53 -9.20 17.87 -9.82
CA GLU A 53 -9.52 19.21 -9.36
C GLU A 53 -10.97 19.23 -8.87
N ARG A 54 -11.23 20.02 -7.82
CA ARG A 54 -12.57 20.18 -7.28
C ARG A 54 -13.30 21.23 -8.12
N THR A 55 -14.27 20.79 -8.92
CA THR A 55 -15.18 21.66 -9.66
C THR A 55 -16.10 22.45 -8.74
#